data_AF-A0AAW0PWE2-F1
#
_entry.id   AF-A0AAW0PWE2-F1
#
_cell.length_a   1.000
_cell.length_b   1.000
_cell.length_c   1.000
_cell.angle_alpha   90.00
_cell.angle_beta   90.00
_cell.angle_gamma   90.00
#
_symmetry.space_group_name_H-M   'P 1'
#
loop_
_entity.id
_entity.type
_entity.pdbx_description
1 polymer ?
#
loop_
_entity_poly.entity_id
_entity_poly.type
_entity_poly.pdbx_seq_one_letter_code
_entity_poly.pdbx_strand_id
1 'polypeptide(L)'
;MEWTPMEINPEMLNKMMDKLGVGGNWRFVDVLGLEGDQLSAVPKPCCALMLLFPLTQQAIKEAHNDVAAQGQCRPEADKVNFHFIAFVNVMDNSTSLDAAKVCRGFMEREEGEVRFSAVALCQS
;
A
#
# COMPACT_ATOMS: atom_id res chain seq x y z
N MET A 1 3.61 -8.78 -22.73
CA MET A 1 4.68 -8.38 -21.81
C MET A 1 4.27 -8.89 -20.44
N GLU A 2 4.89 -9.97 -19.98
CA GLU A 2 4.60 -10.52 -18.65
C GLU A 2 5.57 -9.88 -17.66
N TRP A 3 5.03 -9.34 -16.56
CA TRP A 3 5.83 -8.78 -15.47
C TRP A 3 6.04 -9.87 -14.42
N THR A 4 7.26 -10.01 -13.93
CA THR A 4 7.54 -10.93 -12.82
C THR A 4 6.93 -10.35 -11.54
N PRO A 5 6.16 -11.14 -10.75
CA PRO A 5 5.66 -10.68 -9.46
C PRO A 5 6.80 -10.21 -8.57
N MET A 6 6.61 -9.07 -7.91
CA MET A 6 7.56 -8.51 -6.96
C MET A 6 6.86 -8.39 -5.60
N GLU A 7 7.57 -8.78 -4.55
CA GLU A 7 7.12 -8.54 -3.18
C GLU A 7 7.10 -7.04 -2.89
N ILE A 8 6.04 -6.57 -2.25
CA ILE A 8 5.90 -5.18 -1.85
C ILE A 8 6.32 -5.07 -0.39
N ASN A 9 7.61 -4.81 -0.20
CA ASN A 9 8.21 -4.51 1.10
C ASN A 9 9.24 -3.36 0.91
N PRO A 10 9.70 -2.71 1.98
CA PRO A 10 10.63 -1.60 1.87
C PRO A 10 11.92 -1.94 1.11
N GLU A 11 12.47 -3.14 1.30
CA GLU A 11 13.71 -3.55 0.64
C GLU A 11 13.57 -3.59 -0.89
N MET A 12 12.52 -4.22 -1.40
CA MET A 12 12.29 -4.38 -2.83
C MET A 12 11.86 -3.06 -3.48
N LEU A 13 11.02 -2.28 -2.79
CA LEU A 13 10.58 -0.97 -3.29
C LEU A 13 11.73 0.04 -3.34
N ASN A 14 12.61 0.07 -2.33
CA ASN A 14 13.77 0.95 -2.34
C ASN A 14 14.78 0.55 -3.44
N LYS A 15 15.04 -0.75 -3.63
CA LYS A 15 15.86 -1.23 -4.76
C LYS A 15 15.25 -0.85 -6.12
N MET A 16 13.93 -0.86 -6.23
CA MET A 16 13.22 -0.43 -7.44
C MET A 16 13.38 1.08 -7.66
N MET A 17 13.22 1.89 -6.61
CA MET A 17 13.44 3.34 -6.67
C MET A 17 14.86 3.70 -7.14
N ASP A 18 15.86 3.03 -6.58
CA ASP A 18 17.27 3.22 -6.96
C ASP A 18 17.48 2.93 -8.45
N LYS A 19 16.92 1.83 -8.94
CA LYS A 19 17.00 1.44 -10.37
C LYS A 19 16.27 2.41 -11.30
N LEU A 20 15.21 3.05 -10.82
CA LEU A 20 14.45 4.06 -11.56
C LEU A 20 15.07 5.46 -11.48
N GLY A 21 16.17 5.63 -10.73
CA GLY A 21 16.86 6.91 -10.57
C GLY A 21 16.12 7.90 -9.66
N VAL A 22 15.22 7.41 -8.81
CA VAL A 22 14.60 8.26 -7.78
C VAL A 22 15.65 8.52 -6.71
N GLY A 23 16.09 9.78 -6.56
CA GLY A 23 17.17 10.15 -5.65
C GLY A 23 16.89 9.76 -4.18
N GLY A 24 17.96 9.47 -3.43
CA GLY A 24 17.92 8.92 -2.05
C GLY A 24 17.36 9.82 -0.95
N ASN A 25 16.60 10.86 -1.30
CA ASN A 25 15.90 11.71 -0.33
C ASN A 25 14.61 11.06 0.17
N TRP A 26 14.12 10.00 -0.49
CA TRP A 26 12.90 9.30 -0.11
C TRP A 26 13.17 7.81 0.01
N ARG A 27 12.54 7.17 0.98
CA ARG A 27 12.61 5.73 1.18
C ARG A 27 11.31 5.18 1.73
N PHE A 28 10.98 3.96 1.33
CA PHE A 28 9.96 3.17 1.96
C PHE A 28 10.44 2.66 3.32
N VAL A 29 9.54 2.65 4.29
CA VAL A 29 9.70 2.07 5.63
C VAL A 29 8.47 1.24 5.99
N ASP A 30 8.64 0.25 6.86
CA ASP A 30 7.52 -0.50 7.40
C ASP A 30 6.70 0.35 8.38
N VAL A 31 5.39 0.15 8.35
CA VAL A 31 4.43 0.73 9.30
C VAL A 31 3.92 -0.40 10.18
N LEU A 32 4.44 -0.46 11.42
CA LEU A 32 4.14 -1.54 12.38
C LEU A 32 2.73 -1.47 12.94
N GLY A 33 2.08 -0.31 12.86
CA GLY A 33 0.73 -0.09 13.34
C GLY A 33 0.16 1.23 12.84
N LEU A 34 -1.15 1.27 12.73
CA LEU A 34 -1.91 2.42 12.22
C LEU A 34 -2.42 3.33 13.35
N GLU A 35 -1.92 3.16 14.58
CA GLU A 35 -2.34 3.92 15.76
C GLU A 35 -1.20 4.24 16.73
N GLY A 36 -1.46 5.21 17.60
CA GLY A 36 -0.65 5.53 18.78
C GLY A 36 0.83 5.75 18.46
N ASP A 37 1.68 5.17 19.31
CA ASP A 37 3.14 5.29 19.22
C ASP A 37 3.70 4.60 17.97
N GLN A 38 3.03 3.55 17.46
CA GLN A 38 3.47 2.81 16.28
C GLN A 38 3.36 3.65 15.01
N LEU A 39 2.25 4.37 14.84
CA LEU A 39 2.10 5.32 13.73
C LEU A 39 3.01 6.53 13.90
N SER A 40 3.23 6.97 15.14
CA SER A 40 4.10 8.11 15.45
C SER A 40 5.58 7.84 15.18
N ALA A 41 5.99 6.56 15.17
CA ALA A 41 7.35 6.13 14.84
C ALA A 41 7.68 6.24 13.34
N VAL A 42 6.68 6.42 12.46
CA VAL A 42 6.90 6.60 11.02
C VAL A 42 7.64 7.92 10.77
N PRO A 43 8.79 7.91 10.05
CA PRO A 43 9.57 9.12 9.77
C PRO A 43 8.76 10.17 9.01
N LYS A 44 9.11 11.44 9.25
CA LYS A 44 8.41 12.60 8.70
C LYS A 44 9.39 13.52 7.97
N PRO A 45 8.97 14.18 6.87
CA PRO A 45 7.65 14.09 6.25
C PRO A 45 7.41 12.74 5.56
N CYS A 46 6.17 12.26 5.64
CA CYS A 46 5.68 11.09 4.92
C CYS A 46 4.76 11.61 3.81
N CYS A 47 4.94 11.15 2.57
CA CYS A 47 4.13 11.60 1.43
C CYS A 47 3.09 10.57 0.98
N ALA A 48 3.31 9.30 1.29
CA ALA A 48 2.38 8.23 0.92
C ALA A 48 2.34 7.12 1.96
N LEU A 49 1.15 6.59 2.20
CA LEU A 49 0.93 5.32 2.90
C LEU A 49 0.35 4.31 1.90
N MET A 50 0.92 3.11 1.88
CA MET A 50 0.45 1.98 1.09
C MET A 50 0.02 0.87 2.05
N LEU A 51 -1.28 0.51 2.00
CA LEU A 51 -1.80 -0.66 2.69
C LEU A 51 -1.92 -1.82 1.69
N LEU A 52 -1.44 -2.98 2.12
CA LEU A 52 -1.46 -4.24 1.42
C LEU A 52 -2.29 -5.25 2.19
N PHE A 53 -3.31 -5.80 1.54
CA PHE A 53 -4.15 -6.85 2.09
C PHE A 53 -4.70 -7.73 0.95
N PRO A 54 -5.05 -9.00 1.23
CA PRO A 54 -5.63 -9.87 0.23
C PRO A 54 -7.04 -9.41 -0.13
N LEU A 55 -7.39 -9.49 -1.42
CA LEU A 55 -8.74 -9.20 -1.91
C LEU A 55 -9.70 -10.36 -1.58
N THR A 56 -10.06 -10.49 -0.31
CA THR A 56 -10.99 -11.50 0.21
C THR A 56 -12.45 -11.05 0.10
N GLN A 57 -12.75 -9.76 0.26
CA GLN A 57 -14.14 -9.32 0.10
C GLN A 57 -14.59 -9.10 -1.33
N GLN A 58 -15.78 -9.65 -1.56
CA GLN A 58 -16.54 -9.50 -2.77
C GLN A 58 -16.72 -8.03 -3.17
N ALA A 59 -17.08 -7.14 -2.22
CA ALA A 59 -17.33 -5.72 -2.53
C ALA A 59 -16.07 -4.97 -3.00
N ILE A 60 -14.93 -5.20 -2.36
CA ILE A 60 -13.65 -4.57 -2.76
C ILE A 60 -13.17 -5.18 -4.07
N LYS A 61 -13.32 -6.50 -4.24
CA LYS A 61 -13.01 -7.21 -5.48
C LYS A 61 -13.86 -6.73 -6.65
N GLU A 62 -15.16 -6.52 -6.45
CA GLU A 62 -16.08 -5.99 -7.46
C GLU A 62 -15.69 -4.55 -7.83
N ALA A 63 -15.53 -3.66 -6.85
CA ALA A 63 -15.09 -2.29 -7.10
C ALA A 63 -13.73 -2.22 -7.82
N HIS A 64 -12.77 -3.05 -7.41
CA HIS A 64 -11.48 -3.18 -8.10
C HIS A 64 -11.66 -3.65 -9.55
N ASN A 65 -12.43 -4.72 -9.78
CA ASN A 65 -12.64 -5.29 -11.11
C ASN A 65 -13.36 -4.31 -12.03
N ASP A 66 -14.32 -3.54 -11.52
CA ASP A 66 -15.04 -2.51 -12.28
C ASP A 66 -14.09 -1.40 -12.75
N VAL A 67 -13.16 -0.97 -11.90
CA VAL A 67 -12.15 0.03 -12.25
C VAL A 67 -11.10 -0.57 -13.19
N ALA A 68 -10.62 -1.80 -12.91
CA ALA A 68 -9.65 -2.49 -13.75
C ALA A 68 -10.20 -2.75 -15.16
N ALA A 69 -11.49 -3.03 -15.30
CA ALA A 69 -12.17 -3.21 -16.60
C ALA A 69 -12.19 -1.94 -17.46
N GLN A 70 -12.05 -0.76 -16.85
CA GLN A 70 -11.92 0.52 -17.55
C GLN A 70 -10.48 0.78 -18.01
N GLY A 71 -9.51 0.04 -17.46
CA GLY A 71 -8.10 0.13 -17.83
C GLY A 71 -7.79 -0.45 -19.21
N GLN A 72 -6.68 -0.02 -19.80
CA GLN A 72 -6.24 -0.48 -21.13
C GLN A 72 -5.53 -1.84 -21.10
N CYS A 73 -5.13 -2.33 -19.92
CA CYS A 73 -4.42 -3.60 -19.73
C CYS A 73 -5.33 -4.65 -19.08
N ARG A 74 -5.43 -5.85 -19.68
CA ARG A 74 -6.15 -7.00 -19.12
C ARG A 74 -5.16 -8.10 -18.72
N PRO A 75 -4.92 -8.34 -17.42
CA PRO A 75 -4.09 -9.45 -16.98
C PRO A 75 -4.84 -10.79 -17.08
N GLU A 76 -4.12 -11.90 -17.27
CA GLU A 76 -4.67 -13.26 -17.22
C GLU A 76 -5.08 -13.62 -15.77
N ALA A 77 -6.28 -14.16 -15.59
CA ALA A 77 -6.93 -14.31 -14.27
C ALA A 77 -6.25 -15.29 -13.30
N ASP A 78 -5.49 -16.27 -13.80
CA ASP A 78 -5.12 -17.46 -13.03
C ASP A 78 -3.70 -17.43 -12.44
N LYS A 79 -2.98 -16.29 -12.53
CA LYS A 79 -1.56 -16.21 -12.11
C LYS A 79 -1.24 -15.16 -11.05
N VAL A 80 -2.23 -14.43 -10.52
CA VAL A 80 -1.96 -13.29 -9.61
C VAL A 80 -2.68 -13.47 -8.27
N ASN A 81 -1.89 -13.58 -7.19
CA ASN A 81 -2.40 -13.34 -5.84
C ASN A 81 -2.63 -11.84 -5.71
N PHE A 82 -3.86 -11.38 -5.94
CA PHE A 82 -4.18 -9.96 -5.98
C PHE A 82 -3.95 -9.31 -4.60
N HIS A 83 -2.90 -8.49 -4.52
CA HIS A 83 -2.69 -7.52 -3.46
C HIS A 83 -3.38 -6.23 -3.86
N PHE A 84 -4.30 -5.74 -3.03
CA PHE A 84 -4.82 -4.38 -3.18
C PHE A 84 -3.82 -3.40 -2.58
N ILE A 85 -3.54 -2.31 -3.29
CA ILE A 85 -2.67 -1.22 -2.82
C ILE A 85 -3.52 0.04 -2.73
N ALA A 86 -3.84 0.47 -1.52
CA ALA A 86 -4.44 1.78 -1.29
C ALA A 86 -3.32 2.83 -1.17
N PHE A 87 -3.26 3.80 -2.09
CA PHE A 87 -2.37 4.96 -1.96
C PHE A 87 -3.11 6.08 -1.24
N VAL A 88 -2.62 6.49 -0.07
CA VAL A 88 -3.12 7.70 0.60
C VAL A 88 -2.04 8.77 0.58
N ASN A 89 -2.37 9.93 0.00
CA ASN A 89 -1.52 11.11 0.04
C ASN A 89 -1.48 11.67 1.46
N VAL A 90 -0.29 11.75 2.04
CA VAL A 90 -0.04 12.37 3.33
C VAL A 90 0.75 13.64 3.04
N MET A 91 0.15 14.83 3.09
CA MET A 91 0.90 16.08 2.91
C MET A 91 1.34 16.72 4.24
N ASP A 92 0.87 16.19 5.38
CA ASP A 92 1.16 16.71 6.71
C ASP A 92 0.83 15.70 7.84
N ASN A 93 1.13 16.05 9.09
CA ASN A 93 0.81 15.25 10.28
C ASN A 93 -0.69 14.95 10.47
N SER A 94 -1.58 15.76 9.90
CA SER A 94 -3.02 15.57 10.06
C SER A 94 -3.56 14.52 9.09
N THR A 95 -2.98 14.44 7.89
CA THR A 95 -3.38 13.52 6.82
C THR A 95 -2.90 12.09 7.02
N SER A 96 -1.80 11.85 7.76
CA SER A 96 -1.38 10.48 8.09
C SER A 96 -2.36 9.76 9.02
N LEU A 97 -2.99 10.51 9.94
CA LEU A 97 -4.06 10.01 10.80
C LEU A 97 -5.31 9.67 9.99
N ASP A 98 -5.63 10.46 8.98
CA ASP A 98 -6.79 10.19 8.12
C ASP A 98 -6.53 9.01 7.19
N ALA A 99 -5.33 8.87 6.65
CA ALA A 99 -4.89 7.67 5.93
C ALA A 99 -5.00 6.42 6.79
N ALA A 100 -4.48 6.49 8.02
CA ALA A 100 -4.55 5.39 8.96
C ALA A 100 -5.99 5.03 9.36
N LYS A 101 -6.90 6.01 9.51
CA LYS A 101 -8.34 5.77 9.73
C LYS A 101 -8.97 5.04 8.55
N VAL A 102 -8.68 5.46 7.32
CA VAL A 102 -9.19 4.80 6.11
C VAL A 102 -8.70 3.35 6.06
N CYS A 103 -7.40 3.14 6.25
CA CYS A 103 -6.80 1.81 6.31
C CYS A 103 -7.42 0.92 7.40
N ARG A 104 -7.67 1.46 8.60
CA ARG A 104 -8.37 0.75 9.67
C ARG A 104 -9.81 0.41 9.30
N GLY A 105 -10.55 1.34 8.70
CA GLY A 105 -11.91 1.08 8.24
C GLY A 105 -12.00 -0.02 7.18
N PHE A 106 -10.91 -0.28 6.44
CA PHE A 106 -10.79 -1.47 5.60
C PHE A 106 -10.51 -2.73 6.42
N MET A 107 -9.57 -2.68 7.36
CA MET A 107 -9.22 -3.83 8.21
C MET A 107 -10.40 -4.30 9.08
N GLU A 108 -11.18 -3.38 9.65
CA GLU A 108 -12.35 -3.68 10.48
C GLU A 108 -13.49 -4.34 9.70
N ARG A 109 -13.59 -4.08 8.39
CA ARG A 109 -14.59 -4.73 7.54
C ARG A 109 -14.23 -6.19 7.29
N GLU A 110 -12.96 -6.55 7.32
CA GLU A 110 -12.41 -7.88 7.02
C GLU A 110 -12.23 -8.71 8.31
N GLU A 111 -13.33 -9.04 9.00
CA GLU A 111 -13.28 -9.89 10.19
C GLU A 111 -12.59 -11.24 9.90
N GLY A 112 -11.43 -11.45 10.53
CA GLY A 112 -10.65 -12.69 10.43
C GLY A 112 -9.44 -12.63 9.49
N GLU A 113 -9.25 -11.55 8.73
CA GLU A 113 -8.04 -11.37 7.92
C GLU A 113 -6.92 -10.69 8.71
N VAL A 114 -5.80 -11.40 8.87
CA VAL A 114 -4.64 -10.94 9.65
C VAL A 114 -3.42 -10.64 8.77
N ARG A 115 -3.51 -10.91 7.46
CA ARG A 115 -2.43 -10.68 6.50
C ARG A 115 -2.54 -9.28 5.93
N PHE A 116 -2.17 -8.30 6.75
CA PHE A 116 -1.97 -6.94 6.29
C PHE A 116 -0.49 -6.56 6.39
N SER A 117 -0.02 -5.78 5.42
CA SER A 117 1.26 -5.10 5.48
C SER A 117 1.04 -3.64 5.14
N ALA A 118 1.81 -2.75 5.75
CA ALA A 118 1.73 -1.33 5.44
C ALA A 118 3.14 -0.77 5.29
N VAL A 119 3.35 0.00 4.23
CA VAL A 119 4.62 0.70 3.99
C VAL A 119 4.36 2.18 3.76
N ALA A 120 5.24 3.02 4.28
CA ALA A 120 5.16 4.47 4.13
C ALA A 120 6.35 4.99 3.32
N LEU A 121 6.10 5.91 2.40
CA LEU A 121 7.16 6.62 1.68
C LEU A 121 7.50 7.90 2.44
N CYS A 122 8.67 7.89 3.07
CA CYS A 122 9.12 8.94 3.96
C CYS A 122 10.40 9.60 3.43
N GLN A 123 10.60 10.86 3.78
CA GLN A 123 11.87 11.52 3.55
C GLN A 123 12.95 10.88 4.44
N SER A 124 14.11 10.57 3.86
CA SER A 124 15.23 9.95 4.56
C SER A 124 16.11 10.94 5.30
#